data_AF-A0A2G9TP33-F1
#
_entry.id   AF-A0A2G9TP33-F1
#
_cell.length_a   1.000
_cell.length_b   1.000
_cell.length_c   1.000
_cell.angle_alpha   90.00
_cell.angle_beta   90.00
_cell.angle_gamma   90.00
#
_symmetry.space_group_name_H-M   'P 1'
#
loop_
_entity.id
_entity.type
_entity.pdbx_description
1 polymer ?
#
loop_
_entity_poly.entity_id
_entity_poly.type
_entity_poly.pdbx_seq_one_letter_code
_entity_poly.pdbx_strand_id
1 'polypeptide(L)'
;PCAGIAPKCMNGGAPNPRNCSRCICPFGYGGTLCEKRRAGCGRVFEATTKWNSRTITVGDATVKGIRDTYTTCNDWITDLLSWTTESSAHEPHQSNTGCHI
;
A
#
# COMPACT_ATOMS: atom_id res chain seq x y z
N PRO A 1 2.61 -10.10 -27.85
CA PRO A 1 3.49 -9.85 -26.69
C PRO A 1 4.15 -8.47 -26.81
N CYS A 2 4.48 -7.81 -25.70
CA CYS A 2 5.13 -6.50 -25.74
C CYS A 2 6.48 -6.59 -26.45
N ALA A 3 6.65 -5.85 -27.55
CA ALA A 3 7.84 -5.87 -28.40
C ALA A 3 8.99 -5.05 -27.79
N GLY A 4 9.51 -5.50 -26.64
CA GLY A 4 10.71 -4.94 -26.00
C GLY A 4 10.51 -3.73 -25.08
N ILE A 5 9.30 -3.17 -25.00
CA ILE A 5 8.96 -2.09 -24.06
C ILE A 5 8.17 -2.69 -22.90
N ALA A 6 8.80 -2.73 -21.72
CA ALA A 6 8.15 -3.08 -20.47
C ALA A 6 8.23 -1.88 -19.50
N PRO A 7 7.11 -1.50 -18.86
CA PRO A 7 7.12 -0.42 -17.90
C PRO A 7 7.90 -0.83 -16.65
N LYS A 8 8.64 0.11 -16.05
CA LYS A 8 9.30 -0.11 -14.76
C LYS A 8 8.24 -0.07 -13.65
N CYS A 9 7.75 -1.25 -13.27
CA CYS A 9 6.77 -1.39 -12.21
C CYS A 9 7.42 -1.19 -10.83
N MET A 10 6.70 -0.51 -9.94
CA MET A 10 7.08 -0.28 -8.54
C MET A 10 6.37 -1.26 -7.61
N ASN A 11 6.81 -1.31 -6.34
CA ASN A 11 6.12 -2.00 -5.26
C ASN A 11 5.73 -3.46 -5.56
N GLY A 12 6.59 -4.18 -6.28
CA GLY A 12 6.37 -5.58 -6.65
C GLY A 12 5.36 -5.81 -7.78
N GLY A 13 4.98 -4.77 -8.53
CA GLY A 13 4.16 -4.91 -9.73
C GLY A 13 4.89 -5.62 -10.88
N ALA A 14 4.12 -6.19 -11.79
CA ALA A 14 4.63 -6.85 -12.99
C ALA A 14 4.09 -6.19 -14.26
N PRO A 15 4.86 -6.14 -15.37
CA PRO A 15 4.36 -5.67 -16.66
C PRO A 15 3.07 -6.39 -17.06
N ASN A 16 2.07 -5.64 -17.51
CA ASN A 16 0.85 -6.24 -18.01
C ASN A 16 1.10 -6.82 -19.42
N PRO A 17 0.98 -8.14 -19.64
CA PRO A 17 1.31 -8.76 -20.92
C PRO A 17 0.35 -8.39 -22.06
N ARG A 18 -0.84 -7.83 -21.73
CA ARG A 18 -1.84 -7.35 -22.69
C ARG A 18 -1.79 -5.82 -22.90
N ASN A 19 -1.16 -5.07 -22.00
CA ASN A 19 -1.04 -3.63 -22.10
C ASN A 19 0.33 -3.16 -21.61
N CYS A 20 1.24 -2.95 -22.57
CA CYS A 20 2.65 -2.65 -22.34
C CYS A 20 2.91 -1.27 -21.72
N SER A 21 1.89 -0.41 -21.58
CA SER A 21 2.04 0.90 -20.96
C SER A 21 1.73 0.90 -19.46
N ARG A 22 1.36 -0.25 -18.87
CA ARG A 22 0.95 -0.34 -17.46
C ARG A 22 1.37 -1.63 -16.79
N CYS A 23 1.31 -1.61 -15.46
CA CYS A 23 1.59 -2.75 -14.60
C CYS A 23 0.29 -3.41 -14.12
N ILE A 24 0.42 -4.69 -13.77
CA ILE A 24 -0.48 -5.42 -12.88
C ILE A 24 0.03 -5.17 -11.46
N CYS A 25 -0.83 -4.61 -10.62
CA CYS A 25 -0.45 -4.19 -9.27
C CYS A 25 -0.85 -5.23 -8.21
N PRO A 26 0.02 -5.49 -7.22
CA PRO A 26 -0.36 -6.26 -6.05
C PRO A 26 -1.48 -5.56 -5.27
N PHE A 27 -2.08 -6.31 -4.36
CA PHE A 27 -3.12 -5.78 -3.49
C PHE A 27 -2.62 -4.55 -2.70
N GLY A 28 -3.44 -3.51 -2.62
CA GLY A 28 -3.11 -2.24 -1.95
C GLY A 28 -2.39 -1.20 -2.82
N TYR A 29 -1.86 -1.59 -3.99
CA TYR A 29 -1.17 -0.70 -4.93
C TYR A 29 -2.01 -0.40 -6.17
N GLY A 30 -1.75 0.72 -6.81
CA GLY A 30 -2.44 1.22 -7.99
C GLY A 30 -1.64 2.30 -8.70
N GLY A 31 -2.24 2.94 -9.68
CA GLY A 31 -1.52 3.77 -10.65
C GLY A 31 -1.05 2.95 -11.85
N THR A 32 -0.42 3.63 -12.80
CA THR A 32 0.04 2.99 -14.05
C THR A 32 1.22 2.07 -13.78
N LEU A 33 2.08 2.44 -12.82
CA LEU A 33 3.30 1.75 -12.47
C LEU A 33 3.25 1.14 -11.06
N CYS A 34 2.07 1.08 -10.44
CA CYS A 34 1.88 0.65 -9.05
C CYS A 34 2.53 1.58 -8.02
N GLU A 35 2.72 2.85 -8.40
CA GLU A 35 3.37 3.90 -7.64
C GLU A 35 2.45 4.61 -6.63
N LYS A 36 1.15 4.29 -6.67
CA LYS A 36 0.12 4.95 -5.86
C LYS A 36 -0.61 3.96 -4.97
N ARG A 37 -1.15 4.46 -3.88
CA ARG A 37 -2.12 3.73 -3.06
C ARG A 37 -3.36 3.45 -3.90
N ARG A 38 -3.84 2.20 -3.88
CA ARG A 38 -5.06 1.81 -4.60
C ARG A 38 -6.23 2.72 -4.21
N ALA A 39 -7.00 3.22 -5.18
CA ALA A 39 -8.15 4.07 -4.92
C ALA A 39 -9.19 3.38 -4.01
N GLY A 40 -9.92 4.17 -3.21
CA GLY A 40 -10.84 3.67 -2.17
C GLY A 40 -10.57 4.31 -0.81
N CYS A 41 -11.04 3.67 0.27
CA CYS A 41 -10.80 4.09 1.64
C CYS A 41 -9.37 3.78 2.12
N GLY A 42 -8.97 4.46 3.18
CA GLY A 42 -7.61 4.45 3.73
C GLY A 42 -6.79 5.66 3.30
N ARG A 43 -5.66 5.91 3.96
CA ARG A 43 -4.90 7.17 3.92
C ARG A 43 -3.40 6.92 3.82
N VAL A 44 -2.65 7.90 3.32
CA VAL A 44 -1.19 7.92 3.41
C VAL A 44 -0.76 8.65 4.68
N PHE A 45 0.08 8.00 5.47
CA PHE A 45 0.71 8.52 6.67
C PHE A 45 2.20 8.63 6.44
N GLU A 46 2.77 9.72 6.93
CA GLU A 46 4.21 9.89 6.96
C GLU A 46 4.76 9.30 8.26
N ALA A 47 5.74 8.41 8.13
CA ALA A 47 6.47 7.88 9.26
C ALA A 47 7.29 9.01 9.90
N THR A 48 7.13 9.16 11.21
CA THR A 48 7.95 10.08 12.00
C THR A 48 8.50 9.33 13.22
N THR A 49 9.47 9.91 13.92
CA THR A 49 9.96 9.37 15.19
C THR A 49 8.94 9.46 16.33
N LYS A 50 7.81 10.15 16.11
CA LYS A 50 6.73 10.30 17.08
C LYS A 50 5.63 9.29 16.82
N TRP A 51 5.09 8.73 17.89
CA TRP A 51 3.89 7.91 17.85
C TRP A 51 2.71 8.68 17.26
N ASN A 52 2.02 8.03 16.33
CA ASN A 52 0.78 8.53 15.76
C ASN A 52 -0.28 7.44 15.89
N SER A 53 -1.48 7.81 16.32
CA SER A 53 -2.59 6.89 16.50
C SER A 53 -3.68 7.16 15.46
N ARG A 54 -4.36 6.08 15.05
CA ARG A 54 -5.48 6.16 14.13
C ARG A 54 -6.63 5.32 14.66
N THR A 55 -7.79 5.94 14.83
CA THR A 55 -9.04 5.20 15.06
C THR A 55 -9.59 4.76 13.72
N ILE A 56 -9.92 3.47 13.62
CA ILE A 56 -10.52 2.88 12.43
C ILE A 56 -11.91 2.39 12.80
N THR A 57 -12.92 2.85 12.07
CA THR A 57 -14.26 2.29 12.18
C THR A 57 -14.35 1.08 11.26
N VAL A 58 -14.63 -0.08 11.83
CA VAL A 58 -14.85 -1.33 11.10
C VAL A 58 -16.34 -1.58 11.01
N GLY A 59 -16.81 -1.89 9.80
CA GLY A 59 -18.22 -2.15 9.53
C GLY A 59 -19.02 -0.90 9.13
N ASP A 60 -20.23 -1.14 8.64
CA ASP A 60 -21.17 -0.11 8.24
C ASP A 60 -22.49 -0.35 8.99
N ALA A 61 -22.78 0.53 9.96
CA ALA A 61 -23.94 0.41 10.84
C ALA A 61 -25.29 0.53 10.11
N THR A 62 -25.28 1.03 8.87
CA THR A 62 -26.48 1.10 8.01
C THR A 62 -26.86 -0.27 7.46
N VAL A 63 -25.92 -1.23 7.44
CA VAL A 63 -26.15 -2.57 6.93
C VAL A 63 -26.59 -3.50 8.06
N LYS A 64 -27.82 -4.04 7.95
CA LYS A 64 -28.45 -4.87 8.99
C LYS A 64 -28.46 -6.37 8.70
N GLY A 65 -28.07 -6.79 7.49
CA GLY A 65 -28.07 -8.19 7.06
C GLY A 65 -26.68 -8.83 7.05
N ILE A 66 -26.63 -10.16 6.89
CA ILE A 66 -25.39 -10.91 6.68
C ILE A 66 -24.76 -10.50 5.35
N ARG A 67 -23.43 -10.37 5.32
CA ARG A 67 -22.65 -10.13 4.11
C ARG A 67 -21.64 -11.25 3.94
N ASP A 68 -21.54 -11.75 2.71
CA ASP A 68 -20.49 -12.66 2.24
C ASP A 68 -19.32 -11.91 1.57
N THR A 69 -19.49 -10.61 1.31
CA THR A 69 -18.44 -9.72 0.79
C THR A 69 -17.81 -8.88 1.90
N TYR A 70 -16.51 -8.56 1.74
CA TYR A 70 -15.79 -7.65 2.63
C TYR A 70 -15.30 -6.41 1.88
N THR A 71 -15.18 -5.29 2.60
CA THR A 71 -14.56 -4.06 2.12
C THR A 71 -13.13 -4.00 2.63
N THR A 72 -12.20 -3.60 1.76
CA THR A 72 -10.81 -3.41 2.14
C THR A 72 -10.42 -1.95 2.05
N CYS A 73 -9.86 -1.41 3.13
CA CYS A 73 -9.20 -0.10 3.14
C CYS A 73 -7.69 -0.27 3.16
N ASN A 74 -6.97 0.55 2.40
CA ASN A 74 -5.52 0.46 2.29
C ASN A 74 -4.91 1.75 2.86
N ASP A 75 -4.27 1.63 4.02
CA ASP A 75 -3.42 2.69 4.55
C ASP A 75 -1.99 2.47 4.09
N TRP A 76 -1.28 3.55 3.76
CA TRP A 76 0.14 3.53 3.47
C TRP A 76 0.87 4.26 4.57
N ILE A 77 1.98 3.69 5.02
CA ILE A 77 2.94 4.37 5.89
C ILE A 77 4.20 4.55 5.05
N THR A 78 4.53 5.80 4.73
CA THR A 78 5.65 6.17 3.87
C THR A 78 6.67 6.95 4.67
N ASP A 79 7.95 6.73 4.43
CA ASP A 79 9.03 7.54 5.00
C ASP A 79 9.49 8.60 3.98
N LEU A 80 9.74 9.83 4.43
CA LEU A 80 10.36 10.87 3.59
C LEU A 80 11.76 10.46 3.09
N LEU A 81 12.47 9.59 3.83
CA LEU A 81 13.81 9.14 3.47
C LEU A 81 13.84 8.01 2.42
N SER A 82 12.68 7.45 2.05
CA SER A 82 12.63 6.35 1.08
C SER A 82 12.97 6.74 -0.37
N TRP A 83 13.24 8.03 -0.63
CA TRP A 83 13.75 8.54 -1.92
C TRP A 83 15.24 8.89 -1.91
N THR A 84 15.92 8.89 -0.77
CA THR A 84 17.38 9.04 -0.74
C THR A 84 18.01 7.66 -0.86
N THR A 85 18.52 7.38 -2.04
CA THR A 85 19.39 6.23 -2.37
C THR A 85 20.32 5.86 -1.22
N GLU A 86 20.23 4.60 -0.78
CA GLU A 86 21.15 3.88 0.12
C GLU A 86 22.00 4.72 1.09
N SER A 87 21.57 4.79 2.35
CA SER A 87 22.52 4.81 3.46
C SER A 87 21.92 4.08 4.65
N SER A 88 22.43 2.86 4.83
CA SER A 88 22.36 2.04 6.04
C SER A 88 22.14 2.81 7.35
N ALA A 89 20.99 2.61 7.97
CA ALA A 89 20.85 2.63 9.42
C ALA A 89 20.11 1.34 9.82
N HIS A 90 20.91 0.37 10.25
CA HIS A 90 20.45 -0.86 10.86
C HIS A 90 20.33 -0.62 12.39
N GLU A 91 19.20 -1.09 12.97
CA GLU A 91 18.90 -1.38 14.39
C GLU A 91 18.51 -0.24 15.36
N PRO A 92 17.69 -0.51 16.41
CA PRO A 92 17.29 -1.83 16.91
C PRO A 92 15.83 -2.23 16.67
N HIS A 93 15.65 -3.51 16.37
CA HIS A 93 14.38 -4.20 16.59
C HIS A 93 13.92 -3.99 18.04
N GLN A 94 12.89 -3.17 18.25
CA GLN A 94 11.96 -3.40 19.35
C GLN A 94 10.73 -4.09 18.79
N SER A 95 10.87 -5.40 18.65
CA SER A 95 9.73 -6.31 18.76
C SER A 95 9.11 -6.06 20.13
N ASN A 96 8.06 -5.25 20.23
CA ASN A 96 7.06 -5.51 21.26
C ASN A 96 5.68 -4.95 20.98
N THR A 97 4.73 -5.86 21.18
CA THR A 97 3.27 -5.74 21.18
C THR A 97 2.63 -5.36 19.84
N GLY A 98 2.03 -6.37 19.21
CA GLY A 98 1.31 -6.25 17.95
C GLY A 98 0.14 -5.26 17.97
N CYS A 99 -0.42 -5.05 16.78
CA CYS A 99 -1.67 -4.34 16.59
C CYS A 99 -2.75 -4.96 17.50
N HIS A 100 -3.10 -4.27 18.58
CA HIS A 100 -4.30 -4.57 19.34
C HIS A 100 -5.48 -4.01 18.54
N ILE A 101 -6.30 -4.91 18.02
CA ILE A 101 -7.64 -4.63 17.49
C ILE A 101 -8.64 -4.45 18.63
#